data_AF-V4NW51-F1
#
_entry.id   AF-V4NW51-F1
#
_cell.length_a   1.000
_cell.length_b   1.000
_cell.length_c   1.000
_cell.angle_alpha   90.00
_cell.angle_beta   90.00
_cell.angle_gamma   90.00
#
_symmetry.space_group_name_H-M   'P 1'
#
loop_
_entity.id
_entity.type
_entity.pdbx_description
1 polymer ?
#
loop_
_entity_poly.entity_id
_entity_poly.type
_entity_poly.pdbx_seq_one_letter_code
_entity_poly.pdbx_strand_id
1 'polypeptide(L)'
;MHLQFVQSESTFAYFNATQRYLEQHGKPIAFYTDKHAVFRVNKPAGLHGDGMTQFGRALKALTIEIICANSSQAKGRVERANKTLQDRLVKELRLAGISTMEAGNAFLPTFMADYNTRFAKAPFNDKDLHRPMTPRDRLDEAFTWRAERTLSQSLTLQYDNILFMIEPSEFAQAAIGQRVEVVDFPDGRLEVRYKGRSMPYRTFDKLRRVTETAVLENKRLGGLLALIRQSQQSEPPGMRTSKAPKRRDQTKHMFSVG
;
A
#
# COMPACT_ATOMS: atom_id res chain seq x y z
N MET A 1 4.83 -19.04 9.51
CA MET A 1 4.62 -17.79 10.29
C MET A 1 5.38 -16.69 9.58
N HIS A 2 4.86 -15.47 9.53
CA HIS A 2 5.55 -14.32 8.94
C HIS A 2 5.51 -13.14 9.90
N LEU A 3 6.66 -12.47 10.08
CA LEU A 3 6.81 -11.27 10.88
C LEU A 3 7.59 -10.23 10.07
N GLN A 4 7.20 -8.97 10.23
CA GLN A 4 7.88 -7.84 9.61
C GLN A 4 7.62 -6.57 10.41
N PHE A 5 8.67 -5.79 10.68
CA PHE A 5 8.56 -4.42 11.15
C PHE A 5 8.37 -3.49 9.95
N VAL A 6 7.39 -2.59 10.07
CA VAL A 6 7.02 -1.58 9.07
C VAL A 6 6.83 -0.24 9.77
N GLN A 7 6.96 0.86 9.03
CA GLN A 7 6.85 2.20 9.63
C GLN A 7 5.41 2.52 10.04
N SER A 8 4.44 2.01 9.28
CA SER A 8 3.03 2.23 9.55
C SER A 8 2.19 1.06 9.11
N GLU A 9 1.08 0.84 9.80
CA GLU A 9 0.07 -0.09 9.32
C GLU A 9 -0.64 0.52 8.09
N SER A 10 -0.37 -0.07 6.92
CA SER A 10 -0.83 0.41 5.62
C SER A 10 -1.22 -0.77 4.72
N THR A 11 -2.05 -0.53 3.70
CA THR A 11 -2.38 -1.57 2.71
C THR A 11 -1.13 -2.10 2.01
N PHE A 12 -0.15 -1.24 1.72
CA PHE A 12 1.12 -1.66 1.12
C PHE A 12 1.96 -2.53 2.06
N ALA A 13 1.97 -2.27 3.37
CA ALA A 13 2.60 -3.15 4.34
C ALA A 13 1.98 -4.57 4.30
N TYR A 14 0.65 -4.66 4.26
CA TYR A 14 -0.05 -5.94 4.12
C TYR A 14 0.23 -6.64 2.78
N PHE A 15 0.31 -5.90 1.68
CA PHE A 15 0.71 -6.43 0.38
C PHE A 15 2.12 -7.02 0.43
N ASN A 16 3.10 -6.27 0.93
CA ASN A 16 4.48 -6.73 1.02
C ASN A 16 4.63 -7.96 1.92
N ALA A 17 3.99 -7.96 3.09
CA ALA A 17 4.02 -9.09 4.02
C ALA A 17 3.38 -10.34 3.38
N THR A 18 2.24 -10.16 2.70
CA THR A 18 1.55 -11.26 2.02
C THR A 18 2.35 -11.80 0.85
N GLN A 19 2.93 -10.92 0.02
CA GLN A 19 3.80 -11.32 -1.08
C GLN A 19 4.94 -12.21 -0.59
N ARG A 20 5.67 -11.77 0.46
CA ARG A 20 6.75 -12.56 1.06
C ARG A 20 6.27 -13.90 1.61
N TYR A 21 5.09 -13.94 2.24
CA TYR A 21 4.49 -15.19 2.69
C TYR A 21 4.23 -16.14 1.52
N LEU A 22 3.63 -15.65 0.44
CA LEU A 22 3.30 -16.45 -0.74
C LEU A 22 4.55 -16.97 -1.47
N GLU A 23 5.60 -16.16 -1.53
CA GLU A 23 6.90 -16.56 -2.11
C GLU A 23 7.56 -17.67 -1.29
N GLN A 24 7.42 -17.65 0.04
CA GLN A 24 8.04 -18.63 0.93
C GLN A 24 7.23 -19.92 1.10
N HIS A 25 5.90 -19.82 1.12
CA HIS A 25 5.01 -20.92 1.51
C HIS A 25 4.03 -21.33 0.41
N GLY A 26 3.91 -20.57 -0.68
CA GLY A 26 2.87 -20.77 -1.68
C GLY A 26 1.52 -20.16 -1.28
N LYS A 27 0.50 -20.40 -2.10
CA LYS A 27 -0.83 -19.81 -1.94
C LYS A 27 -1.70 -20.63 -1.01
N PRO A 28 -2.15 -20.07 0.12
CA PRO A 28 -3.16 -20.73 0.92
C PRO A 28 -4.50 -20.79 0.17
N ILE A 29 -5.42 -21.59 0.69
CA ILE A 29 -6.82 -21.61 0.23
C ILE A 29 -7.52 -20.35 0.70
N ALA A 30 -7.34 -19.98 1.97
CA ALA A 30 -7.98 -18.84 2.59
C ALA A 30 -7.09 -18.18 3.65
N PHE A 31 -7.27 -16.86 3.83
CA PHE A 31 -6.81 -16.14 5.00
C PHE A 31 -7.95 -15.88 5.96
N TYR A 32 -7.70 -16.16 7.24
CA TYR A 32 -8.61 -15.79 8.32
C TYR A 32 -8.16 -14.46 8.90
N THR A 33 -9.06 -13.48 8.89
CA THR A 33 -8.77 -12.12 9.35
C THR A 33 -9.74 -11.72 10.45
N ASP A 34 -9.26 -10.91 11.40
CA ASP A 34 -10.12 -10.19 12.33
C ASP A 34 -10.83 -9.04 11.58
N LYS A 35 -11.91 -8.49 12.14
CA LYS A 35 -12.78 -7.48 11.51
C LYS A 35 -12.14 -6.08 11.39
N HIS A 36 -10.85 -6.00 11.06
CA HIS A 36 -10.16 -4.74 10.77
C HIS A 36 -10.66 -4.14 9.45
N ALA A 37 -10.70 -2.80 9.39
CA ALA A 37 -11.19 -2.03 8.24
C ALA A 37 -10.40 -2.25 6.94
N VAL A 38 -9.17 -2.76 7.02
CA VAL A 38 -8.37 -3.15 5.85
C VAL A 38 -8.97 -4.37 5.14
N PHE A 39 -9.69 -5.22 5.86
CA PHE A 39 -10.29 -6.46 5.37
C PHE A 39 -11.79 -6.32 5.09
N ARG A 40 -12.43 -5.27 5.61
CA ARG A 40 -13.86 -5.02 5.44
C ARG A 40 -14.20 -3.54 5.33
N VAL A 41 -15.02 -3.21 4.32
CA VAL A 41 -15.63 -1.88 4.21
C VAL A 41 -16.74 -1.76 5.27
N ASN A 42 -16.53 -0.94 6.30
CA ASN A 42 -17.51 -0.74 7.39
C ASN A 42 -18.66 0.22 7.04
N LYS A 43 -18.57 0.95 5.91
CA LYS A 43 -19.66 1.77 5.35
C LYS A 43 -19.61 1.69 3.83
N PRO A 44 -20.65 1.20 3.13
CA PRO A 44 -20.72 1.18 1.67
C PRO A 44 -20.99 2.58 1.07
N ALA A 45 -20.35 3.62 1.62
CA ALA A 45 -20.54 4.99 1.19
C ALA A 45 -19.38 5.41 0.26
N GLY A 46 -19.62 5.28 -1.05
CA GLY A 46 -18.92 6.10 -2.05
C GLY A 46 -17.64 5.55 -2.68
N LEU A 47 -17.44 4.23 -2.68
CA LEU A 47 -16.47 3.59 -3.58
C LEU A 47 -17.24 2.93 -4.72
N HIS A 48 -17.09 3.46 -5.93
CA HIS A 48 -17.54 2.78 -7.14
C HIS A 48 -16.71 1.50 -7.28
N GLY A 49 -17.34 0.34 -7.03
CA GLY A 49 -16.73 -0.98 -7.11
C GLY A 49 -17.15 -1.89 -5.93
N ASP A 50 -17.89 -2.95 -6.22
CA ASP A 50 -18.24 -4.22 -5.51
C ASP A 50 -18.18 -4.33 -3.95
N GLY A 51 -18.06 -3.24 -3.19
CA GLY A 51 -17.91 -3.26 -1.73
C GLY A 51 -16.60 -3.91 -1.22
N MET A 52 -15.64 -4.20 -2.10
CA MET A 52 -14.43 -4.96 -1.79
C MET A 52 -13.24 -4.05 -1.43
N THR A 53 -12.48 -4.41 -0.39
CA THR A 53 -11.25 -3.67 -0.04
C THR A 53 -10.14 -3.92 -1.08
N GLN A 54 -9.15 -3.01 -1.14
CA GLN A 54 -7.96 -3.17 -1.99
C GLN A 54 -7.22 -4.47 -1.69
N PHE A 55 -7.18 -4.88 -0.42
CA PHE A 55 -6.59 -6.14 0.00
C PHE A 55 -7.41 -7.35 -0.45
N GLY A 56 -8.74 -7.32 -0.25
CA GLY A 56 -9.62 -8.36 -0.75
C GLY A 56 -9.53 -8.54 -2.27
N ARG A 57 -9.47 -7.42 -3.02
CA ARG A 57 -9.28 -7.40 -4.47
C ARG A 57 -8.02 -8.15 -4.90
N ALA A 58 -6.90 -7.88 -4.24
CA ALA A 58 -5.62 -8.55 -4.52
C ALA A 58 -5.70 -10.06 -4.24
N LEU A 59 -6.27 -10.46 -3.10
CA LEU A 59 -6.44 -11.89 -2.76
C LEU A 59 -7.36 -12.62 -3.74
N LYS A 60 -8.47 -12.00 -4.16
CA LYS A 60 -9.38 -12.54 -5.16
C LYS A 60 -8.68 -12.79 -6.49
N ALA A 61 -7.82 -11.85 -6.93
CA ALA A 61 -7.01 -12.02 -8.13
C ALA A 61 -6.07 -13.25 -8.06
N LEU A 62 -5.62 -13.60 -6.85
CA LEU A 62 -4.77 -14.77 -6.60
C LEU A 62 -5.57 -16.04 -6.24
N THR A 63 -6.91 -15.99 -6.32
CA THR A 63 -7.83 -17.07 -5.92
C THR A 63 -7.63 -17.48 -4.46
N ILE A 64 -7.35 -16.52 -3.58
CA ILE A 64 -7.24 -16.72 -2.12
C ILE A 64 -8.50 -16.14 -1.49
N GLU A 65 -9.23 -16.95 -0.74
CA GLU A 65 -10.44 -16.50 -0.04
C GLU A 65 -10.07 -15.68 1.21
N ILE A 66 -10.87 -14.68 1.54
CA ILE A 66 -10.72 -13.92 2.79
C ILE A 66 -11.92 -14.19 3.69
N ILE A 67 -11.68 -14.89 4.79
CA ILE A 67 -12.70 -15.25 5.76
C ILE A 67 -12.57 -14.30 6.95
N CYS A 68 -13.55 -13.42 7.10
CA CYS A 68 -13.66 -12.55 8.28
C CYS A 68 -14.28 -13.35 9.43
N ALA A 69 -13.52 -13.59 10.49
CA ALA A 69 -14.00 -14.39 11.62
C ALA A 69 -15.22 -13.73 12.29
N ASN A 70 -16.33 -14.47 12.38
CA ASN A 70 -17.52 -14.06 13.14
C ASN A 70 -17.55 -14.64 14.57
N SER A 71 -16.65 -15.57 14.92
CA SER A 71 -16.68 -16.28 16.21
C SER A 71 -15.44 -16.04 17.06
N SER A 72 -15.67 -15.98 18.38
CA SER A 72 -14.70 -15.66 19.43
C SER A 72 -13.72 -16.80 19.77
N GLN A 73 -14.01 -18.05 19.38
CA GLN A 73 -13.24 -19.22 19.81
C GLN A 73 -11.85 -19.34 19.17
N ALA A 74 -11.72 -19.03 17.87
CA ALA A 74 -10.41 -18.98 17.20
C ALA A 74 -9.57 -17.80 17.70
N LYS A 75 -10.24 -16.69 18.03
CA LYS A 75 -9.63 -15.44 18.47
C LYS A 75 -8.86 -15.60 19.79
N GLY A 76 -9.44 -16.23 20.82
CA GLY A 76 -8.77 -16.39 22.12
C GLY A 76 -7.55 -17.34 22.15
N ARG A 77 -7.39 -18.23 21.17
CA ARG A 77 -6.18 -19.06 21.03
C ARG A 77 -5.07 -18.30 20.32
N VAL A 78 -5.41 -17.60 19.23
CA VAL A 78 -4.48 -16.75 18.46
C VAL A 78 -3.97 -15.60 19.32
N GLU A 79 -4.83 -14.94 20.10
CA GLU A 79 -4.45 -13.85 21.00
C GLU A 79 -3.42 -14.27 22.06
N ARG A 80 -3.56 -15.46 22.66
CA ARG A 80 -2.59 -15.96 23.65
C ARG A 80 -1.23 -16.27 23.02
N ALA A 81 -1.22 -16.88 21.84
CA ALA A 81 0.02 -17.14 21.10
C ALA A 81 0.69 -15.82 20.69
N ASN A 82 -0.08 -14.86 20.18
CA ASN A 82 0.41 -13.54 19.78
C ASN A 82 0.96 -12.75 20.97
N LYS A 83 0.30 -12.78 22.13
CA LYS A 83 0.78 -12.13 23.35
C LYS A 83 2.14 -12.69 23.78
N THR A 84 2.29 -14.01 23.73
CA THR A 84 3.55 -14.69 24.06
C THR A 84 4.67 -14.31 23.07
N LEU A 85 4.34 -14.29 21.78
CA LEU A 85 5.26 -13.88 20.72
C LEU A 85 5.72 -12.44 20.90
N GLN A 86 4.80 -11.50 21.11
CA GLN A 86 5.09 -10.08 21.26
C GLN A 86 5.90 -9.77 22.52
N ASP A 87 5.56 -10.37 23.66
CA ASP A 87 6.31 -10.18 24.92
C ASP A 87 7.76 -10.68 24.79
N ARG A 88 7.97 -11.83 24.15
CA ARG A 88 9.32 -12.36 23.92
C ARG A 88 10.11 -11.57 22.90
N LEU A 89 9.50 -11.21 21.78
CA LEU A 89 10.17 -10.46 20.71
C LEU A 89 10.80 -9.17 21.27
N VAL A 90 10.09 -8.43 22.11
CA VAL A 90 10.62 -7.20 22.74
C VAL A 90 11.82 -7.49 23.63
N LYS A 91 11.80 -8.60 24.39
CA LYS A 91 12.90 -8.99 25.29
C LYS A 91 14.13 -9.44 24.51
N GLU A 92 13.95 -10.27 23.49
CA GLU A 92 15.03 -10.77 22.62
C GLU A 92 15.69 -9.62 21.85
N LEU A 93 14.91 -8.67 21.32
CA LEU A 93 15.45 -7.46 20.69
C LEU A 93 16.32 -6.64 21.67
N ARG A 94 15.87 -6.50 22.93
CA ARG A 94 16.63 -5.80 23.97
C ARG A 94 17.93 -6.53 24.32
N LEU A 95 17.90 -7.86 24.45
CA LEU A 95 19.09 -8.66 24.72
C LEU A 95 20.10 -8.57 23.57
N ALA A 96 19.62 -8.49 22.32
CA ALA A 96 20.46 -8.31 21.13
C ALA A 96 20.90 -6.85 20.90
N GLY A 97 20.48 -5.90 21.73
CA GLY A 97 20.82 -4.47 21.58
C GLY A 97 20.24 -3.82 20.32
N ILE A 98 19.14 -4.38 19.77
CA ILE A 98 18.55 -3.92 18.50
C ILE A 98 17.60 -2.76 18.75
N SER A 99 17.81 -1.65 18.04
CA SER A 99 17.02 -0.41 18.17
C SER A 99 16.54 0.19 16.84
N THR A 100 16.89 -0.41 15.71
CA THR A 100 16.50 0.04 14.36
C THR A 100 15.57 -0.97 13.68
N MET A 101 14.66 -0.48 12.84
CA MET A 101 13.73 -1.34 12.09
C MET A 101 14.45 -2.31 11.15
N GLU A 102 15.53 -1.87 10.52
CA GLU A 102 16.34 -2.64 9.59
C GLU A 102 17.01 -3.82 10.31
N ALA A 103 17.70 -3.56 11.41
CA ALA A 103 18.29 -4.61 12.25
C ALA A 103 17.22 -5.54 12.86
N GLY A 104 16.06 -5.01 13.25
CA GLY A 104 14.93 -5.80 13.71
C GLY A 104 14.45 -6.77 12.63
N ASN A 105 14.24 -6.29 11.40
CA ASN A 105 13.86 -7.13 10.26
C ASN A 105 14.92 -8.17 9.90
N ALA A 106 16.21 -7.86 10.05
CA ALA A 106 17.30 -8.83 9.87
C ALA A 106 17.33 -9.91 10.96
N PHE A 107 16.92 -9.57 12.18
CA PHE A 107 16.86 -10.50 13.32
C PHE A 107 15.65 -11.44 13.31
N LEU A 108 14.53 -11.00 12.72
CA LEU A 108 13.27 -11.75 12.74
C LEU A 108 13.37 -13.20 12.25
N PRO A 109 14.08 -13.55 11.16
CA PRO A 109 14.22 -14.95 10.73
C PRO A 109 14.80 -15.86 11.82
N THR A 110 15.87 -15.41 12.50
CA THR A 110 16.51 -16.16 13.59
C THR A 110 15.57 -16.29 14.78
N PHE A 111 14.91 -15.21 15.17
CA PHE A 111 13.92 -15.22 16.25
C PHE A 111 12.75 -16.17 15.94
N MET A 112 12.22 -16.16 14.71
CA MET A 112 11.12 -17.03 14.30
C MET A 112 11.51 -18.50 14.35
N ALA A 113 12.75 -18.84 13.95
CA ALA A 113 13.26 -20.20 14.05
C ALA A 113 13.30 -20.67 15.51
N ASP A 114 13.94 -19.92 16.40
CA ASP A 114 14.02 -20.25 17.84
C ASP A 114 12.63 -20.32 18.49
N TYR A 115 11.75 -19.35 18.19
CA TYR A 115 10.39 -19.32 18.69
C TYR A 115 9.59 -20.57 18.27
N ASN A 116 9.68 -20.94 16.99
CA ASN A 116 8.97 -22.13 16.49
C ASN A 116 9.54 -23.42 17.11
N THR A 117 10.85 -23.54 17.31
CA THR A 117 11.43 -24.71 17.99
C THR A 117 10.87 -24.90 19.40
N ARG A 118 10.60 -23.82 20.12
CA ARG A 118 10.14 -23.88 21.52
C ARG A 118 8.62 -23.94 21.68
N PHE A 119 7.87 -23.30 20.77
CA PHE A 119 6.43 -23.06 20.97
C PHE A 119 5.54 -23.55 19.82
N ALA A 120 6.10 -23.99 18.69
CA ALA A 120 5.27 -24.57 17.64
C ALA A 120 4.63 -25.86 18.15
N LYS A 121 3.36 -26.04 17.78
CA LYS A 121 2.65 -27.30 18.01
C LYS A 121 2.60 -28.04 16.69
N ALA A 122 2.88 -29.35 16.74
CA ALA A 122 2.65 -30.21 15.60
C ALA A 122 1.20 -30.07 15.14
N PRO A 123 0.96 -29.89 13.83
CA PRO A 123 -0.40 -29.85 13.33
C PRO A 123 -1.05 -31.22 13.54
N PHE A 124 -2.36 -31.24 13.76
CA PHE A 124 -3.11 -32.50 13.86
C PHE A 124 -3.06 -33.31 12.55
N ASN A 125 -2.97 -32.59 11.43
CA ASN A 125 -2.79 -33.15 10.09
C ASN A 125 -1.59 -32.45 9.44
N ASP A 126 -0.60 -33.22 9.02
CA ASP A 126 0.66 -32.75 8.43
C ASP A 126 0.55 -32.40 6.94
N LYS A 127 -0.61 -32.64 6.32
CA LYS A 127 -0.86 -32.30 4.92
C LYS A 127 -0.76 -30.80 4.69
N ASP A 128 0.19 -30.41 3.84
CA ASP A 128 0.27 -29.06 3.33
C ASP A 128 -0.83 -28.80 2.29
N LEU A 129 -1.64 -27.77 2.53
CA LEU A 129 -2.73 -27.34 1.65
C LEU A 129 -2.38 -26.09 0.83
N HIS A 130 -1.13 -25.59 0.92
CA HIS A 130 -0.68 -24.53 0.05
C HIS A 130 -0.61 -25.03 -1.41
N ARG A 131 -1.06 -24.19 -2.32
CA ARG A 131 -0.92 -24.39 -3.76
C ARG A 131 0.36 -23.72 -4.23
N PRO A 132 1.12 -24.32 -5.15
CA PRO A 132 2.31 -23.69 -5.70
C PRO A 132 1.95 -22.38 -6.42
N MET A 133 2.89 -21.45 -6.42
CA MET A 133 2.83 -20.25 -7.25
C MET A 133 3.00 -20.65 -8.72
N THR A 134 2.20 -20.06 -9.61
CA THR A 134 2.30 -20.27 -11.05
C THR A 134 2.68 -18.96 -11.76
N PRO A 135 3.22 -18.99 -12.99
CA PRO A 135 3.50 -17.77 -13.75
C PRO A 135 2.26 -16.88 -14.02
N ARG A 136 1.04 -17.43 -13.88
CA ARG A 136 -0.21 -16.68 -13.98
C ARG A 136 -0.50 -15.83 -12.74
N ASP A 137 0.12 -16.17 -11.60
CA ASP A 137 -0.03 -15.47 -10.33
C ASP A 137 0.90 -14.25 -10.30
N ARG A 138 0.54 -13.23 -11.08
CA ARG A 138 1.26 -11.95 -11.18
C ARG A 138 1.13 -11.16 -9.88
N LEU A 139 2.00 -11.43 -8.90
CA LEU A 139 1.99 -10.77 -7.58
C LEU A 139 2.15 -9.24 -7.70
N ASP A 140 3.01 -8.82 -8.62
CA ASP A 140 3.28 -7.44 -9.02
C ASP A 140 2.01 -6.69 -9.46
N GLU A 141 1.11 -7.38 -10.16
CA GLU A 141 -0.17 -6.82 -10.65
C GLU A 141 -1.32 -6.97 -9.65
N ALA A 142 -1.29 -8.04 -8.85
CA ALA A 142 -2.30 -8.30 -7.83
C ALA A 142 -2.18 -7.30 -6.68
N PHE A 143 -0.96 -7.10 -6.16
CA PHE A 143 -0.67 -6.28 -4.98
C PHE A 143 -0.47 -4.78 -5.31
N THR A 144 -1.32 -4.24 -6.16
CA THR A 144 -1.37 -2.80 -6.46
C THR A 144 -2.53 -2.13 -5.74
N TRP A 145 -2.42 -0.84 -5.45
CA TRP A 145 -3.60 -0.02 -5.16
C TRP A 145 -4.25 0.42 -6.46
N ARG A 146 -5.58 0.26 -6.59
CA ARG A 146 -6.29 0.63 -7.82
C ARG A 146 -7.42 1.61 -7.56
N ALA A 147 -7.48 2.68 -8.34
CA ALA A 147 -8.49 3.72 -8.20
C ALA A 147 -9.07 4.12 -9.55
N GLU A 148 -10.38 3.99 -9.70
CA GLU A 148 -11.06 4.44 -10.92
C GLU A 148 -11.27 5.96 -10.92
N ARG A 149 -10.97 6.59 -12.05
CA ARG A 149 -11.20 8.02 -12.30
C ARG A 149 -11.85 8.20 -13.67
N THR A 150 -12.53 9.32 -13.89
CA THR A 150 -13.00 9.68 -15.23
C THR A 150 -11.96 10.59 -15.85
N LEU A 151 -11.57 10.29 -17.08
CA LEU A 151 -10.70 11.15 -17.86
C LEU A 151 -11.48 12.37 -18.37
N SER A 152 -11.00 13.58 -18.10
CA SER A 152 -11.64 14.82 -18.57
C SER A 152 -11.52 15.00 -20.09
N GLN A 153 -12.29 15.93 -20.65
CA GLN A 153 -12.17 16.38 -22.04
C GLN A 153 -10.77 16.91 -22.37
N SER A 154 -10.10 17.49 -21.38
CA SER A 154 -8.72 18.00 -21.48
C SER A 154 -7.64 16.93 -21.24
N LEU A 155 -7.98 15.64 -21.26
CA LEU A 155 -7.06 14.52 -20.98
C LEU A 155 -6.41 14.60 -19.60
N THR A 156 -7.15 15.07 -18.59
CA THR A 156 -6.64 15.17 -17.22
C THR A 156 -7.48 14.36 -16.23
N LEU A 157 -6.84 13.93 -15.15
CA LEU A 157 -7.51 13.34 -13.99
C LEU A 157 -6.80 13.75 -12.70
N GLN A 158 -7.53 13.77 -11.59
CA GLN A 158 -6.96 14.03 -10.27
C GLN A 158 -6.85 12.75 -9.45
N TYR A 159 -5.67 12.51 -8.89
CA TYR A 159 -5.41 11.42 -7.96
C TYR A 159 -4.47 11.90 -6.86
N ASP A 160 -4.87 11.70 -5.61
CA ASP A 160 -4.11 12.08 -4.42
C ASP A 160 -3.60 13.55 -4.42
N ASN A 161 -4.49 14.48 -4.80
CA ASN A 161 -4.22 15.91 -4.97
C ASN A 161 -3.17 16.27 -6.04
N ILE A 162 -2.77 15.32 -6.88
CA ILE A 162 -1.95 15.56 -8.07
C ILE A 162 -2.84 15.54 -9.31
N LEU A 163 -2.61 16.48 -10.21
CA LEU A 163 -3.22 16.47 -11.54
C LEU A 163 -2.34 15.65 -12.48
N PHE A 164 -2.90 14.60 -13.05
CA PHE A 164 -2.27 13.79 -14.09
C PHE A 164 -2.78 14.29 -15.44
N MET A 165 -1.87 14.61 -16.34
CA MET A 165 -2.13 15.05 -17.71
C MET A 165 -1.68 13.94 -18.64
N ILE A 166 -2.62 13.25 -19.28
CA ILE A 166 -2.34 12.14 -20.18
C ILE A 166 -1.80 12.70 -21.50
N GLU A 167 -0.73 12.11 -22.00
CA GLU A 167 -0.15 12.51 -23.28
C GLU A 167 -1.15 12.22 -24.42
N PRO A 168 -1.41 13.20 -25.31
CA PRO A 168 -2.37 13.03 -26.39
C PRO A 168 -2.00 11.87 -27.33
N SER A 169 -2.94 10.96 -27.54
CA SER A 169 -2.88 9.88 -28.52
C SER A 169 -4.30 9.50 -28.92
N GLU A 170 -4.50 8.85 -30.07
CA GLU A 170 -5.83 8.35 -30.47
C GLU A 170 -6.45 7.45 -29.39
N PHE A 171 -5.62 6.63 -28.75
CA PHE A 171 -6.04 5.76 -27.66
C PHE A 171 -6.49 6.55 -26.41
N ALA A 172 -5.76 7.60 -26.03
CA ALA A 172 -6.14 8.46 -24.91
C ALA A 172 -7.38 9.31 -25.23
N GLN A 173 -7.54 9.76 -26.47
CA GLN A 173 -8.74 10.48 -26.92
C GLN A 173 -9.99 9.59 -26.83
N ALA A 174 -9.88 8.31 -27.20
CA ALA A 174 -10.96 7.34 -27.05
C ALA A 174 -11.34 7.07 -25.57
N ALA A 175 -10.45 7.40 -24.63
CA ALA A 175 -10.70 7.26 -23.20
C ALA A 175 -11.39 8.49 -22.58
N ILE A 176 -11.59 9.58 -23.32
CA ILE A 176 -12.25 10.79 -22.82
C ILE A 176 -13.66 10.49 -22.33
N GLY A 177 -14.01 10.97 -21.14
CA GLY A 177 -15.29 10.70 -20.47
C GLY A 177 -15.44 9.28 -19.94
N GLN A 178 -14.50 8.37 -20.25
CA GLN A 178 -14.52 6.99 -19.81
C GLN A 178 -13.87 6.83 -18.44
N ARG A 179 -14.15 5.69 -17.80
CA ARG A 179 -13.46 5.23 -16.59
C ARG A 179 -12.07 4.73 -16.95
N VAL A 180 -11.07 5.28 -16.30
CA VAL A 180 -9.66 4.88 -16.38
C VAL A 180 -9.19 4.46 -14.99
N GLU A 181 -8.22 3.55 -14.94
CA GLU A 181 -7.70 3.00 -13.70
C GLU A 181 -6.35 3.62 -13.38
N VAL A 182 -6.20 4.22 -12.20
CA VAL A 182 -4.91 4.59 -11.64
C VAL A 182 -4.39 3.40 -10.85
N VAL A 183 -3.27 2.84 -11.27
CA VAL A 183 -2.60 1.68 -10.65
C VAL A 183 -1.34 2.17 -9.96
N ASP A 184 -1.26 1.92 -8.66
CA ASP A 184 -0.23 2.45 -7.78
C ASP A 184 0.47 1.30 -7.06
N PHE A 185 1.76 1.17 -7.34
CA PHE A 185 2.54 -0.02 -7.01
C PHE A 185 3.25 0.14 -5.66
N PRO A 186 3.53 -0.94 -4.92
CA PRO A 186 4.26 -0.87 -3.64
C PRO A 186 5.67 -0.26 -3.76
N ASP A 187 6.31 -0.37 -4.93
CA ASP A 187 7.60 0.25 -5.22
C ASP A 187 7.52 1.76 -5.48
N GLY A 188 6.31 2.32 -5.55
CA GLY A 188 6.02 3.74 -5.80
C GLY A 188 5.83 4.10 -7.28
N ARG A 189 5.95 3.11 -8.19
CA ARG A 189 5.60 3.27 -9.60
C ARG A 189 4.09 3.51 -9.73
N LEU A 190 3.70 4.30 -10.72
CA LEU A 190 2.28 4.64 -10.92
C LEU A 190 1.96 4.63 -12.41
N GLU A 191 0.85 3.98 -12.76
CA GLU A 191 0.36 3.87 -14.12
C GLU A 191 -1.08 4.37 -14.22
N VAL A 192 -1.42 4.98 -15.36
CA VAL A 192 -2.81 5.25 -15.72
C VAL A 192 -3.18 4.31 -16.86
N ARG A 193 -4.20 3.47 -16.67
CA ARG A 193 -4.60 2.45 -17.63
C ARG A 193 -6.01 2.68 -18.15
N TYR A 194 -6.19 2.44 -19.44
CA TYR A 194 -7.50 2.33 -20.08
C TYR A 194 -7.59 0.98 -20.77
N LYS A 195 -8.67 0.21 -20.54
CA LYS A 195 -8.85 -1.15 -21.09
C LYS A 195 -7.61 -2.06 -20.90
N GLY A 196 -6.96 -1.95 -19.75
CA GLY A 196 -5.76 -2.73 -19.41
C GLY A 196 -4.45 -2.26 -20.05
N ARG A 197 -4.45 -1.22 -20.88
CA ARG A 197 -3.24 -0.65 -21.50
C ARG A 197 -2.83 0.65 -20.81
N SER A 198 -1.54 0.79 -20.54
CA SER A 198 -0.97 1.98 -19.91
C SER A 198 -0.92 3.15 -20.87
N MET A 199 -1.19 4.35 -20.35
CA MET A 199 -1.12 5.61 -21.06
C MET A 199 -0.02 6.49 -20.44
N PRO A 200 0.89 7.06 -21.25
CA PRO A 200 1.90 7.97 -20.76
C PRO A 200 1.26 9.25 -20.21
N TYR A 201 1.85 9.83 -19.17
CA TYR A 201 1.34 11.01 -18.51
C TYR A 201 2.46 11.91 -17.99
N ARG A 202 2.12 13.18 -17.78
CA ARG A 202 2.88 14.13 -16.95
C ARG A 202 2.08 14.47 -15.71
N THR A 203 2.77 14.91 -14.67
CA THR A 203 2.11 15.34 -13.43
C THR A 203 2.34 16.82 -13.15
N PHE A 204 1.29 17.42 -12.60
CA PHE A 204 1.33 18.73 -12.00
C PHE A 204 0.89 18.58 -10.54
N ASP A 205 1.85 18.68 -9.61
CA ASP A 205 1.56 18.61 -8.18
C ASP A 205 1.03 19.95 -7.69
N LYS A 206 -0.28 20.00 -7.37
CA LYS A 206 -0.93 21.20 -6.84
C LYS A 206 -0.41 21.58 -5.44
N LEU A 207 0.26 20.66 -4.74
CA LEU A 207 0.85 20.91 -3.42
C LEU A 207 2.31 21.38 -3.50
N ARG A 208 2.88 21.49 -4.71
CA ARG A 208 4.27 21.93 -4.87
C ARG A 208 4.36 23.41 -4.49
N ARG A 209 5.01 23.68 -3.35
CA ARG A 209 5.43 25.02 -2.97
C ARG A 209 6.47 25.51 -3.96
N VAL A 210 6.41 26.79 -4.31
CA VAL A 210 7.33 27.40 -5.26
C VAL A 210 8.70 27.44 -4.58
N THR A 211 9.56 26.50 -4.94
CA THR A 211 10.98 26.55 -4.59
C THR A 211 11.61 27.46 -5.63
N GLU A 212 12.00 28.66 -5.19
CA GLU A 212 12.74 29.62 -5.99
C GLU A 212 13.95 28.90 -6.58
N THR A 213 13.84 28.53 -7.86
CA THR A 213 14.90 27.82 -8.57
C THR A 213 15.45 28.79 -9.60
N ALA A 214 16.75 29.09 -9.41
CA ALA A 214 17.57 30.06 -10.11
C ALA A 214 17.10 31.52 -9.95
N VAL A 215 18.03 32.33 -9.42
CA VAL A 215 17.96 33.78 -9.33
C VAL A 215 17.51 34.35 -10.69
N LEU A 216 16.23 34.74 -10.79
CA LEU A 216 15.77 35.58 -11.88
C LEU A 216 16.09 37.02 -11.49
N GLU A 217 17.04 37.65 -12.19
CA GLU A 217 17.34 39.09 -12.07
C GLU A 217 16.20 39.95 -12.63
N ASN A 218 14.99 39.78 -12.09
CA ASN A 218 13.87 40.64 -12.44
C ASN A 218 13.39 41.36 -11.18
N LYS A 219 13.73 42.66 -11.10
CA LYS A 219 13.44 43.58 -9.99
C LYS A 219 11.95 43.61 -9.59
N ARG A 220 11.03 43.17 -10.45
CA ARG A 220 9.57 43.16 -10.17
C ARG A 220 9.02 41.81 -9.72
N LEU A 221 9.72 40.70 -10.00
CA LEU A 221 9.27 39.36 -9.63
C LEU A 221 9.72 38.95 -8.22
N GLY A 222 10.87 39.45 -7.75
CA GLY A 222 11.40 39.10 -6.43
C GLY A 222 10.47 39.46 -5.26
N GLY A 223 9.85 40.65 -5.29
CA GLY A 223 8.91 41.07 -4.24
C GLY A 223 7.63 40.22 -4.19
N LEU A 224 7.12 39.83 -5.36
CA LEU A 224 5.90 39.03 -5.48
C LEU A 224 6.17 37.56 -5.07
N LEU A 225 7.35 37.03 -5.40
CA LEU A 225 7.82 35.72 -4.94
C LEU A 225 8.05 35.68 -3.42
N ALA A 226 8.55 36.77 -2.82
CA ALA A 226 8.70 36.88 -1.37
C ALA A 226 7.35 36.86 -0.64
N LEU A 227 6.34 37.57 -1.17
CA LEU A 227 4.96 37.51 -0.66
C LEU A 227 4.35 36.11 -0.78
N ILE A 228 4.54 35.44 -1.92
CA ILE A 228 4.08 34.05 -2.13
C ILE A 228 4.80 33.08 -1.17
N ARG A 229 6.09 33.29 -0.88
CA ARG A 229 6.83 32.48 0.10
C ARG A 229 6.27 32.69 1.51
N GLN A 230 6.02 33.93 1.90
CA GLN A 230 5.51 34.26 3.23
C GLN A 230 4.10 33.68 3.44
N SER A 231 3.24 33.74 2.42
CA SER A 231 1.92 33.09 2.47
C SER A 231 2.06 31.56 2.57
N GLN A 232 2.92 30.94 1.75
CA GLN A 232 3.18 29.49 1.80
C GLN A 232 3.79 29.02 3.13
N GLN A 233 4.58 29.86 3.82
CA GLN A 233 5.13 29.54 5.14
C GLN A 233 4.10 29.66 6.25
N SER A 234 3.15 30.61 6.13
CA SER A 234 2.06 30.78 7.09
C SER A 234 0.96 29.72 6.95
N GLU A 235 0.80 29.14 5.77
CA GLU A 235 -0.14 28.04 5.56
C GLU A 235 0.45 26.70 6.03
N PRO A 236 -0.31 25.89 6.79
CA PRO A 236 0.11 24.53 7.12
C PRO A 236 0.32 23.72 5.82
N PRO A 237 1.27 22.77 5.77
CA PRO A 237 1.49 21.95 4.60
C PRO A 237 0.19 21.22 4.22
N GLY A 238 -0.22 21.36 2.96
CA GLY A 238 -1.46 20.76 2.47
C GLY A 238 -1.45 19.24 2.69
N MET A 239 -2.49 18.72 3.34
CA MET A 239 -2.59 17.28 3.62
C MET A 239 -3.03 16.51 2.37
N ARG A 240 -2.44 15.33 2.17
CA ARG A 240 -2.91 14.35 1.18
C ARG A 240 -4.29 13.81 1.57
N THR A 241 -5.03 13.27 0.61
CA THR A 241 -6.40 12.80 0.86
C THR A 241 -6.40 11.50 1.66
N SER A 242 -7.30 11.40 2.64
CA SER A 242 -7.51 10.18 3.43
C SER A 242 -8.05 8.99 2.61
N LYS A 243 -8.46 9.23 1.36
CA LYS A 243 -8.96 8.20 0.43
C LYS A 243 -7.84 7.57 -0.43
N ALA A 244 -6.61 8.05 -0.32
CA ALA A 244 -5.42 7.47 -0.95
C ALA A 244 -4.67 6.54 0.03
N PRO A 245 -3.82 5.62 -0.46
CA PRO A 245 -3.05 4.76 0.42
C PRO A 245 -2.02 5.57 1.22
N LYS A 246 -1.72 5.11 2.44
CA LYS A 246 -0.54 5.59 3.18
C LYS A 246 0.72 5.10 2.50
N ARG A 247 1.67 6.00 2.25
CA ARG A 247 2.83 5.78 1.37
C ARG A 247 4.17 5.65 2.09
N ARG A 248 4.18 5.67 3.42
CA ARG A 248 5.42 5.61 4.22
C ARG A 248 6.27 4.35 3.95
N ASP A 249 5.63 3.27 3.53
CA ASP A 249 6.30 2.01 3.19
C ASP A 249 6.63 1.88 1.68
N GLN A 250 6.33 2.89 0.84
CA GLN A 250 6.74 2.92 -0.57
C GLN A 250 8.17 3.46 -0.69
N THR A 251 9.01 2.82 -1.49
CA THR A 251 10.45 3.15 -1.59
C THR A 251 10.76 4.29 -2.56
N LYS A 252 9.99 4.43 -3.65
CA LYS A 252 10.21 5.47 -4.68
C LYS A 252 8.89 6.08 -5.13
N HIS A 253 8.19 6.78 -4.23
CA HIS A 253 6.93 7.44 -4.58
C HIS A 253 7.17 8.88 -5.09
N MET A 254 6.34 9.33 -6.02
CA MET A 254 6.35 10.71 -6.54
C MET A 254 5.72 11.73 -5.58
N PHE A 255 5.02 11.27 -4.53
CA PHE A 255 4.27 12.12 -3.61
C PHE A 255 5.14 12.64 -2.46
N SER A 256 4.88 13.85 -1.98
CA SER A 256 5.43 14.29 -0.69
C SER A 256 4.75 13.52 0.45
N VAL A 257 5.50 12.74 1.23
CA VAL A 257 4.98 12.04 2.42
C VAL A 257 4.93 13.01 3.59
N GLY A 258 3.78 13.07 4.25
CA GLY A 258 3.62 13.70 5.57
C GLY A 258 3.62 12.68 6.70
#